data_AF-A0A524A388-F1
#
_entry.id   AF-A0A524A388-F1
#
_cell.length_a   1.000
_cell.length_b   1.000
_cell.length_c   1.000
_cell.angle_alpha   90.00
_cell.angle_beta   90.00
_cell.angle_gamma   90.00
#
_symmetry.space_group_name_H-M   'P 1'
#
loop_
_entity.id
_entity.type
_entity.pdbx_description
1 polymer ?
#
loop_
_entity_poly.entity_id
_entity_poly.type
_entity_poly.pdbx_seq_one_letter_code
_entity_poly.pdbx_strand_id
1 'polypeptide(L)'
;MKRATVSRLIFIILFVGLAGVVFFVPLPLHAGQQAEHRLTLEARRFAFEPAVIQVNQGERVILELESVDVTHGIYIDGYGLKAVSEPGHKARLDFVADRVGKFKYRCSMACGPLHPFMIGELIVKPNLPYWRAVALALLATVGSVVYLWHFAQSGSVTRVSPHPGRRIELTRIPLLKRLLQWRGFQPVLMLGTLFGFVLAVMTGFFGTPVGSKNFAIIFVWIVWWAVLKIVLVPLTGRLWCTVCPIPAPGEWLQRRRILVKRENKPLSLARKWPRKLDNVWLQNFGLLLVTTFSPIILTLPLASGIVLLTFIVMAVVLSLVFERRVFCRYFCPVGGFVGLYSLVSPLELRVKDAEVCRNHREKECYLGSKEGYGCPWMVKPWRLQRNAHCGLCTECLKTCPKDNVAVNLRPFGSDLLVKAGRGLGEAYNALIMLTCALLYSAIFLGPWGWLKDWAGVTSMSGRALYASVFLAINLLLVPGLFLLATALSKRLSRVRGISLKQLFISHSYSLVPMGLSLWIAFSFSFLFVSGSYALSVISDPFGWGWDLFGTRSFPWTPVLIELVPYLQVATLIAGLVFSIYIAYRIGQQHSADESQATCGEHRRTVRGLIPIAAFLAIVTIAFLRLYLG
;
A
#
# COMPACT_ATOMS: atom_id res chain seq x y z
N MET A 1 -17.82 32.62 19.83
CA MET A 1 -17.37 31.31 19.27
C MET A 1 -18.38 30.23 19.61
N LYS A 2 -18.88 29.44 18.64
CA LYS A 2 -19.94 28.45 18.86
C LYS A 2 -19.50 27.39 19.89
N ARG A 3 -20.33 27.05 20.88
CA ARG A 3 -20.11 26.03 21.95
C ARG A 3 -19.50 24.71 21.45
N ALA A 4 -19.85 24.31 20.22
CA ALA A 4 -19.29 23.14 19.53
C ALA A 4 -17.79 23.26 19.15
N THR A 5 -17.30 24.46 18.87
CA THR A 5 -15.87 24.70 18.54
C THR A 5 -15.00 24.58 19.79
N VAL A 6 -15.48 25.10 20.92
CA VAL A 6 -14.81 24.99 22.22
C VAL A 6 -14.78 23.54 22.70
N SER A 7 -15.89 22.81 22.60
CA SER A 7 -15.94 21.37 22.94
C SER A 7 -15.01 20.52 22.07
N ARG A 8 -14.90 20.82 20.76
CA ARG A 8 -13.94 20.16 19.86
C ARG A 8 -12.50 20.43 20.27
N LEU A 9 -12.17 21.67 20.60
CA LEU A 9 -10.83 22.07 21.00
C LEU A 9 -10.44 21.39 22.32
N ILE A 10 -11.32 21.37 23.31
CA ILE A 10 -11.11 20.66 24.60
C ILE A 10 -10.85 19.17 24.37
N PHE A 11 -11.64 18.51 23.51
CA PHE A 11 -11.44 17.10 23.22
C PHE A 11 -10.09 16.84 22.54
N ILE A 12 -9.70 17.68 21.57
CA ILE A 12 -8.39 17.58 20.91
C ILE A 12 -7.26 17.77 21.94
N ILE A 13 -7.36 18.77 22.81
CA ILE A 13 -6.35 19.02 23.85
C ILE A 13 -6.25 17.84 24.82
N LEU A 14 -7.38 17.29 25.29
CA LEU A 14 -7.38 16.11 26.17
C LEU A 14 -6.80 14.88 25.48
N PHE A 15 -7.15 14.64 24.21
CA PHE A 15 -6.63 13.52 23.44
C PHE A 15 -5.13 13.64 23.20
N VAL A 16 -4.66 14.82 22.79
CA VAL A 16 -3.23 15.12 22.59
C VAL A 16 -2.47 15.04 23.91
N GLY A 17 -3.06 15.56 25.00
CA GLY A 17 -2.50 15.47 26.35
C GLY A 17 -2.34 14.02 26.79
N LEU A 18 -3.38 13.20 26.67
CA LEU A 18 -3.33 11.78 27.05
C LEU A 18 -2.38 10.96 26.16
N ALA A 19 -2.33 11.25 24.86
CA ALA A 19 -1.33 10.67 23.97
C ALA A 19 0.11 11.09 24.35
N GLY A 20 0.30 12.36 24.73
CA GLY A 20 1.56 12.89 25.24
C GLY A 20 1.99 12.20 26.53
N VAL A 21 1.05 11.97 27.46
CA VAL A 21 1.29 11.21 28.70
C VAL A 21 1.77 9.79 28.37
N VAL A 22 1.08 9.07 27.47
CA VAL A 22 1.49 7.72 27.05
C VAL A 22 2.90 7.71 26.44
N PHE A 23 3.28 8.76 25.70
CA PHE A 23 4.57 8.85 25.03
C PHE A 23 5.71 9.25 25.97
N PHE A 24 5.50 10.25 26.82
CA PHE A 24 6.56 10.91 27.60
C PHE A 24 6.65 10.49 29.06
N VAL A 25 5.63 9.85 29.65
CA VAL A 25 5.73 9.41 31.05
C VAL A 25 6.87 8.39 31.16
N PRO A 26 7.93 8.69 31.94
CA PRO A 26 8.96 7.73 32.24
C PRO A 26 8.35 6.66 33.14
N LEU A 27 8.36 5.41 32.67
CA LEU A 27 8.00 4.28 33.52
C LEU A 27 9.26 3.88 34.31
N PRO A 28 9.15 3.58 35.61
CA PRO A 28 10.28 3.13 36.39
C PRO A 28 10.82 1.83 35.78
N LEU A 29 11.97 1.94 35.12
CA LEU A 29 12.73 0.82 34.60
C LEU A 29 13.57 0.30 35.76
N HIS A 30 13.26 -0.91 36.24
CA HIS A 30 14.16 -1.59 37.15
C HIS A 30 15.37 -2.01 36.33
N ALA A 31 16.56 -1.53 36.70
CA ALA A 31 17.80 -2.10 36.18
C ALA A 31 17.78 -3.59 36.54
N GLY A 32 17.75 -4.46 35.53
CA GLY A 32 17.91 -5.89 35.76
C GLY A 32 19.23 -6.13 36.48
N GLN A 33 19.29 -7.20 37.28
CA GLN A 33 20.56 -7.68 37.82
C GLN A 33 21.58 -7.80 36.68
N GLN A 34 22.84 -7.40 36.91
CA GLN A 34 23.92 -7.58 35.94
C GLN A 34 24.13 -9.08 35.67
N ALA A 35 23.41 -9.60 34.69
CA ALA A 35 23.53 -10.96 34.19
C ALA A 35 24.30 -10.94 32.87
N GLU A 36 25.17 -11.92 32.69
CA GLU A 36 25.86 -12.18 31.43
C GLU A 36 25.15 -13.33 30.71
N HIS A 37 24.73 -13.09 29.47
CA HIS A 37 24.17 -14.11 28.58
C HIS A 37 25.19 -14.45 27.52
N ARG A 38 25.63 -15.71 27.51
CA ARG A 38 26.44 -16.26 26.41
C ARG A 38 25.59 -17.19 25.57
N LEU A 39 25.37 -16.83 24.31
CA LEU A 39 24.49 -17.56 23.40
C LEU A 39 25.23 -17.87 22.10
N THR A 40 25.08 -19.10 21.61
CA THR A 40 25.43 -19.44 20.22
C THR A 40 24.25 -19.08 19.33
N LEU A 41 24.52 -18.34 18.25
CA LEU A 41 23.55 -17.96 17.24
C LEU A 41 23.91 -18.66 15.94
N GLU A 42 23.18 -19.71 15.59
CA GLU A 42 23.35 -20.41 14.34
C GLU A 42 22.70 -19.63 13.19
N ALA A 43 23.46 -19.43 12.12
CA ALA A 43 22.99 -18.80 10.89
C ALA A 43 22.96 -19.85 9.78
N ARG A 44 21.75 -20.09 9.26
CA ARG A 44 21.49 -20.91 8.09
C ARG A 44 20.75 -20.09 7.04
N ARG A 45 20.64 -20.61 5.82
CA ARG A 45 19.89 -19.95 4.75
C ARG A 45 18.53 -19.47 5.26
N PHE A 46 18.40 -18.14 5.26
CA PHE A 46 17.19 -17.36 5.50
C PHE A 46 16.68 -17.33 6.95
N ALA A 47 17.43 -17.88 7.91
CA ALA A 47 17.01 -17.94 9.31
C ALA A 47 18.19 -17.90 10.29
N PHE A 48 17.92 -17.35 11.46
CA PHE A 48 18.80 -17.43 12.62
C PHE A 48 18.16 -18.30 13.70
N GLU A 49 18.98 -19.01 14.47
CA GLU A 49 18.56 -19.87 15.57
C GLU A 49 19.41 -19.59 16.82
N PRO A 50 18.82 -19.11 17.94
CA PRO A 50 17.40 -18.85 18.14
C PRO A 50 16.89 -17.66 17.30
N ALA A 51 15.66 -17.75 16.79
CA ALA A 51 15.05 -16.71 15.96
C ALA A 51 14.68 -15.44 16.74
N VAL A 52 14.54 -15.57 18.07
CA VAL A 52 14.24 -14.49 19.01
C VAL A 52 15.14 -14.63 20.23
N ILE A 53 15.90 -13.58 20.53
CA ILE A 53 16.72 -13.45 21.74
C ILE A 53 15.98 -12.50 22.67
N GLN A 54 15.75 -12.90 23.92
CA GLN A 54 15.11 -12.05 24.93
C GLN A 54 16.07 -11.84 26.10
N VAL A 55 16.32 -10.57 26.43
CA VAL A 55 17.19 -10.14 27.53
C VAL A 55 16.54 -8.97 28.27
N ASN A 56 16.99 -8.65 29.47
CA ASN A 56 16.58 -7.46 30.20
C ASN A 56 17.54 -6.30 29.93
N GLN A 57 17.04 -5.08 30.11
CA GLN A 57 17.86 -3.89 29.98
C GLN A 57 19.04 -3.92 30.96
N GLY A 58 20.24 -3.64 30.46
CA GLY A 58 21.48 -3.59 31.24
C GLY A 58 22.26 -4.90 31.30
N GLU A 59 21.70 -6.00 30.79
CA GLU A 59 22.41 -7.28 30.72
C GLU A 59 23.49 -7.27 29.64
N ARG A 60 24.60 -7.96 29.88
CA ARG A 60 25.68 -8.13 28.91
C ARG A 60 25.38 -9.35 28.03
N VAL A 61 25.47 -9.19 26.73
CA VAL A 61 25.19 -10.23 25.75
C VAL A 61 26.46 -10.54 24.96
N ILE A 62 26.92 -11.79 25.07
CA ILE A 62 28.00 -12.36 24.28
C ILE A 62 27.38 -13.32 23.27
N LEU A 63 27.37 -12.94 21.99
CA LEU A 63 26.86 -13.76 20.90
C LEU A 63 28.01 -14.40 20.14
N GLU A 64 28.00 -15.72 20.02
CA GLU A 64 28.87 -16.47 19.13
C GLU A 64 28.07 -16.84 17.87
N LEU A 65 28.30 -16.12 16.79
CA LEU A 65 27.71 -16.41 15.48
C LEU A 65 28.41 -17.62 14.85
N GLU A 66 27.63 -18.62 14.48
CA GLU A 66 28.09 -19.83 13.80
C GLU A 66 27.33 -20.03 12.49
N SER A 67 28.03 -20.03 11.36
CA SER A 67 27.43 -20.30 10.05
C SER A 67 27.43 -21.79 9.75
N VAL A 68 26.26 -22.37 9.48
CA VAL A 68 26.13 -23.83 9.29
C VAL A 68 26.14 -24.28 7.81
N ASP A 69 25.94 -23.36 6.86
CA ASP A 69 25.87 -23.70 5.43
C ASP A 69 26.76 -22.83 4.53
N VAL A 70 26.55 -21.52 4.50
CA VAL A 70 27.35 -20.54 3.73
C VAL A 70 27.81 -19.42 4.65
N THR A 71 28.72 -18.56 4.18
CA THR A 71 29.13 -17.38 4.95
C THR A 71 27.92 -16.49 5.24
N HIS A 72 27.65 -16.27 6.53
CA HIS A 72 26.65 -15.32 6.99
C HIS A 72 27.30 -14.19 7.76
N GLY A 73 26.60 -13.07 7.79
CA GLY A 73 26.90 -12.00 8.71
C GLY A 73 25.77 -11.78 9.69
N ILE A 74 26.02 -10.97 10.69
CA ILE A 74 25.00 -10.38 11.55
C ILE A 74 25.20 -8.87 11.54
N TYR A 75 24.10 -8.13 11.52
CA TYR A 75 24.04 -6.69 11.79
C TYR A 75 22.86 -6.45 12.72
N ILE A 76 23.08 -5.86 13.90
CA ILE A 76 22.01 -5.58 14.88
C ILE A 76 21.53 -4.15 14.71
N ASP A 77 20.28 -3.97 14.26
CA ASP A 77 19.64 -2.66 14.08
C ASP A 77 19.69 -1.86 15.40
N GLY A 78 19.98 -0.56 15.32
CA GLY A 78 20.16 0.32 16.49
C GLY A 78 21.55 0.20 17.13
N TYR A 79 22.13 -1.00 17.26
CA TYR A 79 23.44 -1.20 17.88
C TYR A 79 24.62 -0.93 16.94
N GLY A 80 24.41 -1.00 15.63
CA GLY A 80 25.49 -0.79 14.65
C GLY A 80 26.58 -1.87 14.69
N LEU A 81 26.34 -2.94 15.46
CA LEU A 81 27.26 -4.06 15.62
C LEU A 81 27.18 -4.98 14.41
N LYS A 82 28.33 -5.36 13.87
CA LYS A 82 28.44 -6.26 12.73
C LYS A 82 29.51 -7.33 12.99
N ALA A 83 29.21 -8.57 12.64
CA ALA A 83 30.18 -9.66 12.57
C ALA A 83 29.90 -10.54 11.35
N VAL A 84 30.90 -11.30 10.92
CA VAL A 84 30.81 -12.24 9.79
C VAL A 84 31.41 -13.56 10.26
N SER A 85 30.72 -14.66 9.99
CA SER A 85 31.17 -16.02 10.28
C SER A 85 31.23 -16.80 8.97
N GLU A 86 32.32 -17.53 8.78
CA GLU A 86 32.46 -18.53 7.72
C GLU A 86 32.16 -19.92 8.32
N PRO A 87 31.68 -20.90 7.53
CA PRO A 87 31.50 -22.25 8.02
C PRO A 87 32.77 -22.78 8.71
N GLY A 88 32.60 -23.30 9.94
CA GLY A 88 33.70 -23.77 10.78
C GLY A 88 34.44 -22.68 11.59
N HIS A 89 34.15 -21.39 11.38
CA HIS A 89 34.76 -20.27 12.11
C HIS A 89 33.70 -19.41 12.80
N LYS A 90 33.72 -19.43 14.14
CA LYS A 90 32.81 -18.63 14.98
C LYS A 90 33.26 -17.17 15.04
N ALA A 91 32.29 -16.26 15.02
CA ALA A 91 32.54 -14.84 15.23
C ALA A 91 31.84 -14.35 16.51
N ARG A 92 32.54 -13.55 17.32
CA ARG A 92 32.01 -13.08 18.61
C ARG A 92 31.55 -11.63 18.54
N LEU A 93 30.38 -11.35 19.11
CA LEU A 93 29.89 -10.01 19.44
C LEU A 93 29.72 -9.90 20.95
N ASP A 94 30.07 -8.75 21.51
CA ASP A 94 30.01 -8.48 22.95
C ASP A 94 29.46 -7.06 23.16
N PHE A 95 28.29 -6.95 23.77
CA PHE A 95 27.63 -5.67 23.98
C PHE A 95 26.69 -5.68 25.19
N VAL A 96 26.27 -4.50 25.63
CA VAL A 96 25.28 -4.34 26.70
C VAL A 96 23.93 -3.97 26.09
N ALA A 97 22.87 -4.66 26.50
CA ALA A 97 21.50 -4.40 26.07
C ALA A 97 20.93 -3.16 26.79
N ASP A 98 21.46 -1.98 26.49
CA ASP A 98 21.15 -0.70 27.14
C ASP A 98 19.83 -0.04 26.72
N ARG A 99 19.26 -0.43 25.57
CA ARG A 99 18.06 0.19 24.99
C ARG A 99 16.90 -0.78 24.98
N VAL A 100 15.78 -0.36 25.55
CA VAL A 100 14.55 -1.15 25.59
C VAL A 100 13.83 -1.18 24.25
N GLY A 101 13.22 -2.32 23.93
CA GLY A 101 12.40 -2.48 22.73
C GLY A 101 12.79 -3.71 21.91
N LYS A 102 12.23 -3.78 20.70
CA LYS A 102 12.59 -4.79 19.70
C LYS A 102 13.54 -4.22 18.66
N PHE A 103 14.64 -4.94 18.47
CA PHE A 103 15.65 -4.69 17.46
C PHE A 103 15.70 -5.89 16.52
N LYS A 104 15.91 -5.63 15.23
CA LYS A 104 16.07 -6.70 14.26
C LYS A 104 17.55 -6.91 14.03
N TYR A 105 18.00 -8.16 14.01
CA TYR A 105 19.31 -8.48 13.49
C TYR A 105 19.19 -9.17 12.15
N ARG A 106 20.09 -8.84 11.23
CA ARG A 106 20.00 -9.13 9.81
C ARG A 106 21.27 -9.78 9.30
N CYS A 107 21.16 -10.57 8.25
CA CYS A 107 22.36 -11.02 7.56
C CYS A 107 23.03 -9.83 6.85
N SER A 108 24.32 -9.60 7.14
CA SER A 108 25.10 -8.49 6.57
C SER A 108 25.94 -8.90 5.36
N MET A 109 25.82 -10.16 4.95
CA MET A 109 26.52 -10.78 3.82
C MET A 109 25.50 -11.44 2.89
N ALA A 110 25.65 -11.26 1.58
CA ALA A 110 24.71 -11.85 0.62
C ALA A 110 24.76 -13.39 0.68
N CYS A 111 23.70 -14.01 1.21
CA CYS A 111 23.65 -15.45 1.51
C CYS A 111 22.59 -16.23 0.68
N GLY A 112 22.13 -15.65 -0.43
CA GLY A 112 21.17 -16.25 -1.35
C GLY A 112 19.93 -15.38 -1.65
N PRO A 113 18.91 -15.91 -2.35
CA PRO A 113 17.78 -15.11 -2.84
C PRO A 113 17.01 -14.38 -1.74
N LEU A 114 16.68 -15.06 -0.63
CA LEU A 114 15.93 -14.47 0.49
C LEU A 114 16.83 -13.72 1.50
N HIS A 115 18.09 -13.43 1.16
CA HIS A 115 19.03 -12.70 2.01
C HIS A 115 18.47 -11.40 2.63
N PRO A 116 17.79 -10.49 1.89
CA PRO A 116 17.25 -9.26 2.47
C PRO A 116 16.20 -9.49 3.55
N PHE A 117 15.66 -10.70 3.63
CA PHE A 117 14.59 -11.12 4.53
C PHE A 117 15.11 -12.04 5.64
N MET A 118 16.39 -12.35 5.69
CA MET A 118 17.00 -13.10 6.80
C MET A 118 17.08 -12.20 8.03
N ILE A 119 16.07 -12.33 8.89
CA ILE A 119 15.82 -11.48 10.06
C ILE A 119 15.65 -12.37 11.29
N GLY A 120 16.28 -12.01 12.39
CA GLY A 120 15.88 -12.42 13.74
C GLY A 120 15.62 -11.21 14.63
N GLU A 121 15.17 -11.46 15.86
CA GLU A 121 14.70 -10.41 16.78
C GLU A 121 15.45 -10.43 18.10
N LEU A 122 15.95 -9.28 18.53
CA LEU A 122 16.44 -9.04 19.89
C LEU A 122 15.39 -8.21 20.63
N ILE A 123 14.81 -8.75 21.69
CA ILE A 123 13.81 -8.08 22.53
C ILE A 123 14.45 -7.76 23.88
N VAL A 124 14.69 -6.49 24.13
CA VAL A 124 15.21 -5.98 25.40
C VAL A 124 14.04 -5.53 26.26
N LYS A 125 13.80 -6.24 27.36
CA LYS A 125 12.68 -6.01 28.28
C LYS A 125 12.98 -4.87 29.27
N PRO A 126 11.95 -4.13 29.69
CA PRO A 126 10.56 -4.21 29.23
C PRO A 126 10.37 -3.55 27.85
N ASN A 127 9.57 -4.15 26.96
CA ASN A 127 9.31 -3.61 25.62
C ASN A 127 8.31 -2.42 25.66
N LEU A 128 8.76 -1.30 26.21
CA LEU A 128 7.95 -0.08 26.33
C LEU A 128 7.43 0.45 24.99
N PRO A 129 8.21 0.47 23.88
CA PRO A 129 7.72 0.95 22.59
C PRO A 129 6.46 0.21 22.11
N TYR A 130 6.41 -1.11 22.24
CA TYR A 130 5.24 -1.91 21.87
C TYR A 130 4.01 -1.54 22.73
N TRP A 131 4.14 -1.56 24.05
CA TRP A 131 3.01 -1.29 24.94
C TRP A 131 2.49 0.15 24.83
N ARG A 132 3.39 1.12 24.63
CA ARG A 132 3.00 2.52 24.32
C ARG A 132 2.22 2.59 23.01
N ALA A 133 2.66 1.90 21.97
CA ALA A 133 1.94 1.87 20.70
C ALA A 133 0.56 1.22 20.81
N VAL A 134 0.44 0.13 21.56
CA VAL A 134 -0.87 -0.52 21.84
C VAL A 134 -1.79 0.41 22.61
N ALA A 135 -1.28 1.07 23.66
CA ALA A 135 -2.05 2.05 24.42
C ALA A 135 -2.52 3.21 23.54
N LEU A 136 -1.65 3.73 22.66
CA LEU A 136 -2.03 4.76 21.67
C LEU A 136 -3.10 4.27 20.69
N ALA A 137 -3.03 3.02 20.21
CA ALA A 137 -4.03 2.45 19.31
C ALA A 137 -5.40 2.29 19.97
N LEU A 138 -5.43 1.80 21.21
CA LEU A 138 -6.65 1.70 22.01
C LEU A 138 -7.22 3.07 22.32
N LEU A 139 -6.37 4.02 22.74
CA LEU A 139 -6.75 5.39 22.98
C LEU A 139 -7.32 6.06 21.72
N ALA A 140 -6.67 5.90 20.57
CA ALA A 140 -7.14 6.41 19.29
C ALA A 140 -8.50 5.81 18.91
N THR A 141 -8.70 4.53 19.17
CA THR A 141 -9.97 3.83 18.89
C THR A 141 -11.09 4.34 19.78
N VAL A 142 -10.91 4.29 21.10
CA VAL A 142 -11.90 4.73 22.09
C VAL A 142 -12.15 6.22 21.94
N GLY A 143 -11.10 7.02 21.85
CA GLY A 143 -11.16 8.46 21.63
C GLY A 143 -11.95 8.81 20.37
N SER A 144 -11.71 8.14 19.24
CA SER A 144 -12.48 8.37 18.01
C SER A 144 -13.96 8.02 18.18
N VAL A 145 -14.29 6.90 18.81
CA VAL A 145 -15.69 6.49 19.04
C VAL A 145 -16.40 7.46 20.00
N VAL A 146 -15.76 7.83 21.12
CA VAL A 146 -16.28 8.76 22.11
C VAL A 146 -16.44 10.16 21.52
N TYR A 147 -15.47 10.63 20.73
CA TYR A 147 -15.56 11.90 20.01
C TYR A 147 -16.80 11.94 19.11
N LEU A 148 -17.00 10.90 18.29
CA LEU A 148 -18.13 10.79 17.38
C LEU A 148 -19.46 10.62 18.14
N TRP A 149 -19.44 9.99 19.31
CA TRP A 149 -20.57 9.88 20.23
C TRP A 149 -20.97 11.23 20.84
N HIS A 150 -20.02 12.06 21.29
CA HIS A 150 -20.32 13.40 21.81
C HIS A 150 -20.69 14.37 20.69
N PHE A 151 -20.03 14.27 19.53
CA PHE A 151 -20.37 15.09 18.38
C PHE A 151 -21.81 14.85 17.92
N ALA A 152 -22.31 13.61 18.04
CA ALA A 152 -23.73 13.25 17.89
C ALA A 152 -24.68 14.13 18.70
N GLN A 153 -24.30 14.44 19.94
CA GLN A 153 -25.16 15.11 20.91
C GLN A 153 -25.26 16.60 20.62
N SER A 154 -24.29 17.17 19.90
CA SER A 154 -24.19 18.60 19.63
C SER A 154 -25.17 19.13 18.57
N GLY A 155 -26.04 18.29 17.99
CA GLY A 155 -27.11 18.68 17.06
C GLY A 155 -26.65 19.28 15.72
N SER A 156 -25.34 19.39 15.46
CA SER A 156 -24.79 19.92 14.20
C SER A 156 -24.82 18.87 13.08
N VAL A 157 -26.03 18.52 12.66
CA VAL A 157 -26.29 17.59 11.55
C VAL A 157 -25.88 18.27 10.24
N THR A 158 -24.63 18.11 9.85
CA THR A 158 -24.22 18.42 8.47
C THR A 158 -24.62 17.24 7.60
N ARG A 159 -25.55 17.45 6.66
CA ARG A 159 -25.91 16.45 5.64
C ARG A 159 -24.61 15.90 5.03
N VAL A 160 -24.54 14.59 4.84
CA VAL A 160 -23.46 13.96 4.10
C VAL A 160 -23.56 14.39 2.64
N SER A 161 -22.97 15.54 2.31
CA SER A 161 -22.77 15.92 0.92
C SER A 161 -21.83 14.90 0.27
N PRO A 162 -22.13 14.40 -0.94
CA PRO A 162 -21.23 13.52 -1.69
C PRO A 162 -19.85 14.14 -1.95
N HIS A 163 -19.74 15.47 -1.85
CA HIS A 163 -18.52 16.23 -2.05
C HIS A 163 -18.32 17.21 -0.89
N PRO A 164 -17.83 16.75 0.26
CA PRO A 164 -17.57 17.62 1.39
C PRO A 164 -16.34 18.48 1.08
N GLY A 165 -16.51 19.81 1.05
CA GLY A 165 -15.41 20.77 1.05
C GLY A 165 -15.12 21.46 -0.29
N ARG A 166 -14.35 22.54 -0.21
CA ARG A 166 -13.96 23.38 -1.35
C ARG A 166 -12.94 22.63 -2.21
N ARG A 167 -13.25 22.46 -3.50
CA ARG A 167 -12.30 21.97 -4.50
C ARG A 167 -11.40 23.11 -4.96
N ILE A 168 -10.11 22.82 -5.13
CA ILE A 168 -9.14 23.76 -5.68
C ILE A 168 -8.81 23.30 -7.09
N GLU A 169 -9.19 24.08 -8.09
CA GLU A 169 -8.91 23.76 -9.49
C GLU A 169 -7.46 24.10 -9.84
N LEU A 170 -6.66 23.07 -10.11
CA LEU A 170 -5.25 23.22 -10.49
C LEU A 170 -5.08 23.71 -11.93
N THR A 171 -6.02 23.36 -12.82
CA THR A 171 -6.04 23.83 -14.21
C THR A 171 -6.33 25.32 -14.38
N ARG A 172 -6.56 26.06 -13.29
CA ARG A 172 -6.56 27.53 -13.31
C ARG A 172 -5.17 28.11 -13.52
N ILE A 173 -4.12 27.37 -13.13
CA ILE A 173 -2.73 27.78 -13.36
C ILE A 173 -2.40 27.57 -14.85
N PRO A 174 -2.13 28.63 -15.63
CA PRO A 174 -2.02 28.53 -17.09
C PRO A 174 -0.88 27.61 -17.54
N LEU A 175 0.28 27.68 -16.87
CA LEU A 175 1.44 26.85 -17.19
C LEU A 175 1.14 25.36 -16.99
N LEU A 176 0.52 25.00 -15.87
CA LEU A 176 0.11 23.63 -15.59
C LEU A 176 -0.94 23.15 -16.60
N LYS A 177 -1.92 23.98 -16.92
CA LYS A 177 -2.93 23.65 -17.94
C LYS A 177 -2.28 23.38 -19.30
N ARG A 178 -1.38 24.27 -19.76
CA ARG A 178 -0.61 24.09 -21.00
C ARG A 178 0.20 22.80 -20.99
N LEU A 179 0.89 22.50 -19.89
CA LEU A 179 1.66 21.26 -19.74
C LEU A 179 0.76 20.02 -19.83
N LEU A 180 -0.38 20.00 -19.13
CA LEU A 180 -1.32 18.86 -19.16
C LEU A 180 -2.05 18.71 -20.50
N GLN A 181 -2.21 19.81 -21.24
CA GLN A 181 -2.79 19.83 -22.59
C GLN A 181 -1.77 19.47 -23.68
N TRP A 182 -0.47 19.59 -23.39
CA TRP A 182 0.58 19.26 -24.34
C TRP A 182 0.49 17.79 -24.77
N ARG A 183 0.55 17.56 -26.09
CA ARG A 183 0.44 16.22 -26.68
C ARG A 183 1.57 15.29 -26.25
N GLY A 184 2.76 15.85 -26.06
CA GLY A 184 3.94 15.12 -25.57
C GLY A 184 3.85 14.70 -24.11
N PHE A 185 2.96 15.28 -23.30
CA PHE A 185 2.94 15.10 -21.85
C PHE A 185 2.94 13.63 -21.42
N GLN A 186 2.01 12.84 -21.93
CA GLN A 186 1.92 11.42 -21.61
C GLN A 186 3.03 10.58 -22.28
N PRO A 187 3.22 10.62 -23.61
CA PRO A 187 4.16 9.72 -24.26
C PRO A 187 5.63 9.97 -23.88
N VAL A 188 6.04 11.21 -23.60
CA VAL A 188 7.40 11.52 -23.14
C VAL A 188 7.66 10.90 -21.77
N LEU A 189 6.70 11.03 -20.84
CA LEU A 189 6.81 10.41 -19.53
C LEU A 189 6.81 8.88 -19.62
N MET A 190 5.96 8.31 -20.49
CA MET A 190 5.94 6.87 -20.76
C MET A 190 7.22 6.36 -21.39
N LEU A 191 7.90 7.15 -22.23
CA LEU A 191 9.16 6.75 -22.86
C LEU A 191 10.27 6.59 -21.83
N GLY A 192 10.39 7.54 -20.90
CA GLY A 192 11.37 7.47 -19.81
C GLY A 192 11.12 6.26 -18.88
N THR A 193 9.86 6.03 -18.49
CA THR A 193 9.53 4.85 -17.67
C THR A 193 9.65 3.54 -18.45
N LEU A 194 9.41 3.54 -19.77
CA LEU A 194 9.57 2.38 -20.63
C LEU A 194 11.04 1.98 -20.76
N PHE A 195 11.95 2.95 -20.88
CA PHE A 195 13.39 2.69 -20.83
C PHE A 195 13.77 1.98 -19.53
N GLY A 196 13.37 2.52 -18.37
CA GLY A 196 13.63 1.89 -17.08
C GLY A 196 12.99 0.50 -16.94
N PHE A 197 11.79 0.31 -17.51
CA PHE A 197 11.10 -0.99 -17.51
C PHE A 197 11.82 -2.03 -18.38
N VAL A 198 12.26 -1.64 -19.58
CA VAL A 198 13.05 -2.50 -20.47
C VAL A 198 14.38 -2.85 -19.80
N LEU A 199 15.06 -1.88 -19.17
CA LEU A 199 16.26 -2.14 -18.39
C LEU A 199 16.00 -3.14 -17.25
N ALA A 200 14.89 -3.01 -16.52
CA ALA A 200 14.50 -3.97 -15.49
C ALA A 200 14.23 -5.38 -16.05
N VAL A 201 13.59 -5.51 -17.23
CA VAL A 201 13.41 -6.81 -17.89
C VAL A 201 14.78 -7.38 -18.28
N MET A 202 15.62 -6.61 -18.96
CA MET A 202 16.94 -7.05 -19.43
C MET A 202 17.85 -7.47 -18.27
N THR A 203 17.91 -6.69 -17.19
CA THR A 203 18.70 -7.02 -15.99
C THR A 203 18.13 -8.21 -15.24
N GLY A 204 16.83 -8.49 -15.34
CA GLY A 204 16.22 -9.72 -14.83
C GLY A 204 16.71 -10.99 -15.55
N PHE A 205 16.91 -10.94 -16.87
CA PHE A 205 17.36 -12.09 -17.67
C PHE A 205 18.89 -12.22 -17.76
N PHE A 206 19.60 -11.10 -17.88
CA PHE A 206 21.03 -11.08 -18.22
C PHE A 206 21.91 -10.47 -17.12
N GLY A 207 21.32 -9.99 -16.02
CA GLY A 207 22.05 -9.44 -14.88
C GLY A 207 22.43 -10.50 -13.84
N THR A 208 23.11 -10.04 -12.79
CA THR A 208 23.52 -10.88 -11.66
C THR A 208 22.33 -11.60 -11.02
N PRO A 209 22.47 -12.89 -10.63
CA PRO A 209 21.43 -13.63 -9.94
C PRO A 209 21.24 -13.16 -8.48
N VAL A 210 22.14 -12.33 -7.96
CA VAL A 210 22.07 -11.79 -6.60
C VAL A 210 21.07 -10.63 -6.56
N GLY A 211 19.87 -10.87 -6.03
CA GLY A 211 18.80 -9.87 -6.00
C GLY A 211 19.17 -8.52 -5.39
N SER A 212 19.97 -8.50 -4.32
CA SER A 212 20.41 -7.24 -3.68
C SER A 212 21.37 -6.40 -4.54
N LYS A 213 21.93 -6.98 -5.61
CA LYS A 213 22.82 -6.30 -6.56
C LYS A 213 22.20 -6.16 -7.96
N ASN A 214 20.93 -6.52 -8.14
CA ASN A 214 20.26 -6.51 -9.44
C ASN A 214 19.29 -5.33 -9.57
N PHE A 215 19.39 -4.59 -10.68
CA PHE A 215 18.55 -3.42 -10.95
C PHE A 215 17.05 -3.73 -10.91
N ALA A 216 16.63 -4.84 -11.51
CA ALA A 216 15.22 -5.23 -11.54
C ALA A 216 14.65 -5.35 -10.12
N ILE A 217 15.40 -5.92 -9.18
CA ILE A 217 14.93 -6.14 -7.83
C ILE A 217 14.90 -4.84 -7.03
N ILE A 218 16.04 -4.13 -6.99
CA ILE A 218 16.18 -2.91 -6.18
C ILE A 218 15.28 -1.80 -6.70
N PHE A 219 15.30 -1.50 -8.00
CA PHE A 219 14.55 -0.36 -8.53
C PHE A 219 13.06 -0.64 -8.64
N VAL A 220 12.62 -1.85 -9.04
CA VAL A 220 11.18 -2.11 -9.20
C VAL A 220 10.48 -2.34 -7.84
N TRP A 221 11.10 -3.11 -6.95
CA TRP A 221 10.41 -3.60 -5.75
C TRP A 221 10.79 -2.88 -4.46
N ILE A 222 11.90 -2.14 -4.44
CA ILE A 222 12.31 -1.34 -3.28
C ILE A 222 12.06 0.14 -3.56
N VAL A 223 12.79 0.73 -4.51
CA VAL A 223 12.72 2.17 -4.80
C VAL A 223 11.35 2.55 -5.37
N TRP A 224 10.97 1.94 -6.49
CA TRP A 224 9.73 2.27 -7.18
C TRP A 224 8.49 1.94 -6.35
N TRP A 225 8.50 0.79 -5.67
CA TRP A 225 7.43 0.42 -4.74
C TRP A 225 7.27 1.44 -3.60
N ALA A 226 8.37 1.86 -2.97
CA ALA A 226 8.34 2.86 -1.91
C ALA A 226 7.80 4.19 -2.43
N VAL A 227 8.26 4.68 -3.58
CA VAL A 227 7.75 5.90 -4.22
C VAL A 227 6.25 5.77 -4.53
N LEU A 228 5.83 4.62 -5.07
CA LEU A 228 4.44 4.37 -5.40
C LEU A 228 3.54 4.41 -4.16
N LYS A 229 3.94 3.73 -3.07
CA LYS A 229 3.10 3.58 -1.87
C LYS A 229 3.15 4.78 -0.93
N ILE A 230 4.32 5.37 -0.72
CA ILE A 230 4.54 6.46 0.25
C ILE A 230 4.14 7.81 -0.35
N VAL A 231 4.34 8.01 -1.66
CA VAL A 231 4.17 9.32 -2.30
C VAL A 231 3.03 9.30 -3.33
N LEU A 232 3.16 8.51 -4.41
CA LEU A 232 2.28 8.66 -5.57
C LEU A 232 0.83 8.31 -5.25
N VAL A 233 0.56 7.13 -4.67
CA VAL A 233 -0.80 6.67 -4.38
C VAL A 233 -1.53 7.58 -3.38
N PRO A 234 -0.99 7.91 -2.19
CA PRO A 234 -1.70 8.75 -1.22
C PRO A 234 -1.92 10.18 -1.72
N LEU A 235 -0.99 10.77 -2.48
CA LEU A 235 -1.06 12.18 -2.86
C LEU A 235 -1.67 12.41 -4.25
N THR A 236 -1.41 11.52 -5.21
CA THR A 236 -1.77 11.70 -6.62
C THR A 236 -2.70 10.61 -7.16
N GLY A 237 -2.95 9.57 -6.36
CA GLY A 237 -3.89 8.49 -6.69
C GLY A 237 -3.44 7.68 -7.90
N ARG A 238 -4.16 7.85 -9.02
CA ARG A 238 -3.93 7.10 -10.27
C ARG A 238 -2.95 7.79 -11.22
N LEU A 239 -2.23 8.84 -10.81
CA LEU A 239 -1.26 9.51 -11.69
C LEU A 239 -0.20 8.55 -12.27
N TRP A 240 0.21 7.52 -11.52
CA TRP A 240 1.08 6.45 -12.05
C TRP A 240 0.52 5.80 -13.32
N CYS A 241 -0.79 5.60 -13.41
CA CYS A 241 -1.43 5.04 -14.60
C CYS A 241 -1.30 5.93 -15.85
N THR A 242 -0.93 7.20 -15.70
CA THR A 242 -0.62 8.11 -16.81
C THR A 242 0.76 7.86 -17.38
N VAL A 243 1.74 7.53 -16.52
CA VAL A 243 3.15 7.36 -16.90
C VAL A 243 3.59 5.88 -16.93
N CYS A 244 2.68 4.96 -16.60
CA CYS A 244 2.94 3.52 -16.60
C CYS A 244 3.38 3.05 -18.00
N PRO A 245 4.50 2.31 -18.11
CA PRO A 245 5.06 1.92 -19.40
C PRO A 245 4.34 0.75 -20.06
N ILE A 246 3.66 -0.09 -19.28
CA ILE A 246 3.02 -1.33 -19.76
C ILE A 246 2.04 -1.11 -20.93
N PRO A 247 1.11 -0.13 -20.92
CA PRO A 247 0.23 0.10 -22.06
C PRO A 247 0.94 0.67 -23.29
N ALA A 248 2.15 1.25 -23.15
CA ALA A 248 2.75 2.09 -24.19
C ALA A 248 2.95 1.34 -25.52
N PRO A 249 3.58 0.14 -25.60
CA PRO A 249 3.79 -0.51 -26.88
C PRO A 249 2.48 -0.89 -27.57
N GLY A 250 1.55 -1.51 -26.83
CA GLY A 250 0.25 -1.92 -27.37
C GLY A 250 -0.59 -0.73 -27.84
N GLU A 251 -0.60 0.35 -27.07
CA GLU A 251 -1.33 1.57 -27.41
C GLU A 251 -0.71 2.30 -28.60
N TRP A 252 0.63 2.38 -28.69
CA TRP A 252 1.31 3.00 -29.83
C TRP A 252 1.15 2.19 -31.11
N LEU A 253 1.21 0.86 -31.01
CA LEU A 253 0.89 -0.06 -32.13
C LEU A 253 -0.55 0.15 -32.60
N GLN A 254 -1.52 0.11 -31.69
CA GLN A 254 -2.95 0.31 -32.00
C GLN A 254 -3.21 1.66 -32.68
N ARG A 255 -2.53 2.72 -32.21
CA ARG A 255 -2.66 4.09 -32.74
C ARG A 255 -1.87 4.34 -34.02
N ARG A 256 -0.85 3.53 -34.33
CA ARG A 256 0.15 3.73 -35.42
C ARG A 256 0.97 5.03 -35.35
N ARG A 257 0.63 5.97 -34.47
CA ARG A 257 1.32 7.23 -34.22
C ARG A 257 1.21 7.60 -32.75
N ILE A 258 2.27 8.19 -32.21
CA ILE A 258 2.38 8.51 -30.78
C ILE A 258 1.69 9.85 -30.46
N LEU A 259 1.92 10.90 -31.25
CA LEU A 259 1.52 12.28 -30.92
C LEU A 259 0.25 12.77 -31.61
N VAL A 260 0.01 12.38 -32.87
CA VAL A 260 -1.07 12.93 -33.71
C VAL A 260 -2.08 11.84 -34.04
N LYS A 261 -3.37 12.12 -33.79
CA LYS A 261 -4.47 11.24 -34.20
C LYS A 261 -4.84 11.49 -35.66
N ARG A 262 -4.87 10.43 -36.47
CA ARG A 262 -5.45 10.42 -37.81
C ARG A 262 -6.75 9.62 -37.79
N GLU A 263 -7.67 9.88 -38.71
CA GLU A 263 -8.94 9.14 -38.86
C GLU A 263 -8.78 7.68 -39.31
N ASN A 264 -7.56 7.15 -39.35
CA ASN A 264 -7.28 5.77 -39.77
C ASN A 264 -7.84 4.76 -38.76
N LYS A 265 -8.33 3.62 -39.26
CA LYS A 265 -8.74 2.49 -38.42
C LYS A 265 -7.57 2.03 -37.54
N PRO A 266 -7.79 1.76 -36.24
CA PRO A 266 -6.74 1.30 -35.33
C PRO A 266 -6.15 -0.04 -35.81
N LEU A 267 -4.87 -0.28 -35.55
CA LEU A 267 -4.23 -1.59 -35.78
C LEU A 267 -4.65 -2.56 -34.66
N SER A 268 -5.92 -2.95 -34.66
CA SER A 268 -6.49 -3.92 -33.72
C SER A 268 -7.76 -4.53 -34.29
N LEU A 269 -8.12 -5.74 -33.86
CA LEU A 269 -9.44 -6.33 -34.14
C LEU A 269 -10.60 -5.53 -33.53
N ALA A 270 -10.31 -4.59 -32.60
CA ALA A 270 -11.25 -3.68 -31.97
C ALA A 270 -12.47 -4.40 -31.36
N ARG A 271 -12.29 -5.63 -30.86
CA ARG A 271 -13.35 -6.35 -30.16
C ARG A 271 -13.71 -5.63 -28.87
N LYS A 272 -15.00 -5.62 -28.55
CA LYS A 272 -15.49 -5.07 -27.28
C LYS A 272 -15.25 -6.09 -26.16
N TRP A 273 -14.88 -5.60 -24.99
CA TRP A 273 -14.75 -6.46 -23.81
C TRP A 273 -16.12 -7.06 -23.41
N PRO A 274 -16.21 -8.36 -23.09
CA PRO A 274 -17.48 -8.99 -22.72
C PRO A 274 -18.10 -8.35 -21.47
N ARG A 275 -19.40 -8.02 -21.53
CA ARG A 275 -20.11 -7.36 -20.40
C ARG A 275 -20.10 -8.18 -19.11
N LYS A 276 -20.16 -9.52 -19.21
CA LYS A 276 -20.10 -10.42 -18.04
C LYS A 276 -18.78 -10.31 -17.25
N LEU A 277 -17.71 -9.88 -17.92
CA LEU A 277 -16.38 -9.69 -17.34
C LEU A 277 -16.06 -8.21 -17.05
N ASP A 278 -17.03 -7.30 -17.15
CA ASP A 278 -16.84 -5.87 -16.82
C ASP A 278 -16.85 -5.66 -15.29
N ASN A 279 -15.87 -6.26 -14.62
CA ASN A 279 -15.70 -6.21 -13.16
C ASN A 279 -14.20 -6.34 -12.80
N VAL A 280 -13.89 -6.19 -11.50
CA VAL A 280 -12.50 -6.20 -11.00
C VAL A 280 -11.99 -7.59 -10.61
N TRP A 281 -12.77 -8.67 -10.80
CA TRP A 281 -12.38 -10.00 -10.32
C TRP A 281 -11.12 -10.51 -11.00
N LEU A 282 -10.94 -10.27 -12.30
CA LEU A 282 -9.70 -10.64 -13.00
C LEU A 282 -8.47 -9.93 -12.43
N GLN A 283 -8.61 -8.67 -12.00
CA GLN A 283 -7.53 -7.95 -11.31
C GLN A 283 -7.25 -8.58 -9.94
N ASN A 284 -8.28 -8.98 -9.20
CA ASN A 284 -8.13 -9.64 -7.90
C ASN A 284 -7.46 -11.02 -8.04
N PHE A 285 -7.83 -11.81 -9.05
CA PHE A 285 -7.18 -13.09 -9.35
C PHE A 285 -5.72 -12.89 -9.75
N GLY A 286 -5.44 -11.93 -10.63
CA GLY A 286 -4.08 -11.57 -10.99
C GLY A 286 -3.27 -11.06 -9.79
N LEU A 287 -3.89 -10.32 -8.88
CA LEU A 287 -3.26 -9.86 -7.65
C LEU A 287 -2.91 -11.04 -6.74
N LEU A 288 -3.85 -11.94 -6.47
CA LEU A 288 -3.61 -13.13 -5.65
C LEU A 288 -2.54 -14.03 -6.27
N LEU A 289 -2.54 -14.22 -7.59
CA LEU A 289 -1.51 -14.97 -8.27
C LEU A 289 -0.13 -14.35 -8.05
N VAL A 290 0.02 -13.05 -8.30
CA VAL A 290 1.30 -12.37 -8.09
C VAL A 290 1.70 -12.37 -6.61
N THR A 291 0.75 -12.22 -5.70
CA THR A 291 1.07 -12.13 -4.27
C THR A 291 1.44 -13.47 -3.66
N THR A 292 0.80 -14.57 -4.08
CA THR A 292 1.19 -15.93 -3.69
C THR A 292 2.58 -16.29 -4.20
N PHE A 293 3.00 -15.80 -5.37
CA PHE A 293 4.36 -16.07 -5.89
C PHE A 293 5.37 -14.95 -5.56
N SER A 294 4.98 -13.95 -4.77
CA SER A 294 5.84 -12.79 -4.51
C SER A 294 7.18 -13.10 -3.84
N PRO A 295 7.30 -14.01 -2.87
CA PRO A 295 8.60 -14.37 -2.31
C PRO A 295 9.63 -14.77 -3.38
N ILE A 296 9.20 -15.43 -4.45
CA ILE A 296 10.02 -15.83 -5.60
C ILE A 296 10.27 -14.63 -6.53
N ILE A 297 9.20 -13.90 -6.89
CA ILE A 297 9.28 -12.75 -7.80
C ILE A 297 10.21 -11.67 -7.24
N LEU A 298 10.10 -11.36 -5.94
CA LEU A 298 10.83 -10.29 -5.28
C LEU A 298 12.30 -10.61 -4.97
N THR A 299 12.71 -11.89 -5.09
CA THR A 299 14.08 -12.32 -4.74
C THR A 299 14.88 -12.86 -5.91
N LEU A 300 14.22 -13.45 -6.92
CA LEU A 300 14.87 -13.98 -8.10
C LEU A 300 14.72 -13.01 -9.28
N PRO A 301 15.83 -12.40 -9.78
CA PRO A 301 15.80 -11.49 -10.92
C PRO A 301 15.12 -12.07 -12.16
N LEU A 302 15.37 -13.34 -12.48
CA LEU A 302 14.76 -14.01 -13.62
C LEU A 302 13.23 -14.10 -13.48
N ALA A 303 12.72 -14.44 -12.29
CA ALA A 303 11.29 -14.50 -12.03
C ALA A 303 10.63 -13.11 -12.18
N SER A 304 11.29 -12.07 -11.67
CA SER A 304 10.90 -10.68 -11.91
C SER A 304 10.86 -10.34 -13.40
N GLY A 305 11.93 -10.63 -14.14
CA GLY A 305 12.01 -10.39 -15.59
C GLY A 305 10.89 -11.08 -16.36
N ILE A 306 10.60 -12.35 -16.07
CA ILE A 306 9.51 -13.13 -16.68
C ILE A 306 8.15 -12.49 -16.40
N VAL A 307 7.86 -12.10 -15.15
CA VAL A 307 6.57 -11.48 -14.80
C VAL A 307 6.39 -10.12 -15.48
N LEU A 308 7.43 -9.28 -15.48
CA LEU A 308 7.41 -7.97 -16.15
C LEU A 308 7.23 -8.13 -17.66
N LEU A 309 7.94 -9.06 -18.30
CA LEU A 309 7.79 -9.39 -19.71
C LEU A 309 6.37 -9.91 -20.01
N THR A 310 5.83 -10.76 -19.13
CA THR A 310 4.46 -11.29 -19.28
C THR A 310 3.43 -10.15 -19.25
N PHE A 311 3.58 -9.16 -18.37
CA PHE A 311 2.67 -8.02 -18.32
C PHE A 311 2.71 -7.17 -19.59
N ILE A 312 3.89 -6.89 -20.14
CA ILE A 312 4.00 -6.08 -21.37
C ILE A 312 3.49 -6.86 -22.59
N VAL A 313 3.85 -8.14 -22.73
CA VAL A 313 3.35 -9.01 -23.83
C VAL A 313 1.84 -9.14 -23.76
N MET A 314 1.28 -9.44 -22.57
CA MET A 314 -0.18 -9.54 -22.40
C MET A 314 -0.88 -8.21 -22.70
N ALA A 315 -0.29 -7.06 -22.32
CA ALA A 315 -0.84 -5.76 -22.66
C ALA A 315 -0.83 -5.52 -24.18
N VAL A 316 0.25 -5.85 -24.89
CA VAL A 316 0.31 -5.75 -26.35
C VAL A 316 -0.75 -6.63 -27.01
N VAL A 317 -0.79 -7.93 -26.65
CA VAL A 317 -1.76 -8.89 -27.23
C VAL A 317 -3.19 -8.41 -27.00
N LEU A 318 -3.54 -7.99 -25.78
CA LEU A 318 -4.88 -7.49 -25.48
C LEU A 318 -5.21 -6.20 -26.22
N SER A 319 -4.24 -5.30 -26.45
CA SER A 319 -4.44 -4.08 -27.25
C SER A 319 -4.61 -4.35 -28.75
N LEU A 320 -4.04 -5.44 -29.27
CA LEU A 320 -4.26 -5.88 -30.66
C LEU A 320 -5.62 -6.57 -30.86
N VAL A 321 -6.14 -7.26 -29.83
CA VAL A 321 -7.43 -7.97 -29.91
C VAL A 321 -8.62 -7.07 -29.54
N PHE A 322 -8.49 -6.30 -28.46
CA PHE A 322 -9.58 -5.49 -27.91
C PHE A 322 -9.34 -3.99 -28.07
N GLU A 323 -10.40 -3.20 -27.93
CA GLU A 323 -10.29 -1.74 -28.00
C GLU A 323 -9.64 -1.14 -26.74
N ARG A 324 -8.76 -0.14 -26.92
CA ARG A 324 -8.25 0.74 -25.84
C ARG A 324 -7.48 -0.05 -24.75
N ARG A 325 -7.45 0.44 -23.52
CA ARG A 325 -6.62 -0.12 -22.42
C ARG A 325 -7.34 -1.23 -21.62
N VAL A 326 -7.71 -2.33 -22.28
CA VAL A 326 -8.35 -3.50 -21.62
C VAL A 326 -7.47 -4.09 -20.53
N PHE A 327 -6.18 -4.31 -20.81
CA PHE A 327 -5.23 -4.81 -19.80
C PHE A 327 -5.26 -3.96 -18.53
N CYS A 328 -5.11 -2.63 -18.66
CA CYS A 328 -5.06 -1.74 -17.51
C CYS A 328 -6.36 -1.72 -16.71
N ARG A 329 -7.51 -1.87 -17.37
CA ARG A 329 -8.83 -1.83 -16.72
C ARG A 329 -9.22 -3.14 -16.06
N TYR A 330 -8.87 -4.29 -16.62
CA TYR A 330 -9.42 -5.59 -16.20
C TYR A 330 -8.37 -6.61 -15.75
N PHE A 331 -7.13 -6.54 -16.22
CA PHE A 331 -6.10 -7.56 -15.91
C PHE A 331 -5.02 -7.05 -14.98
N CYS A 332 -4.64 -5.78 -15.09
CA CYS A 332 -3.52 -5.22 -14.35
C CYS A 332 -3.74 -5.32 -12.84
N PRO A 333 -2.98 -6.16 -12.12
CA PRO A 333 -3.15 -6.34 -10.68
C PRO A 333 -2.89 -5.04 -9.92
N VAL A 334 -1.86 -4.32 -10.35
CA VAL A 334 -1.48 -3.01 -9.82
C VAL A 334 -2.59 -1.98 -10.05
N GLY A 335 -3.22 -2.04 -11.21
CA GLY A 335 -4.30 -1.13 -11.60
C GLY A 335 -5.54 -1.25 -10.72
N GLY A 336 -5.90 -2.46 -10.29
CA GLY A 336 -7.06 -2.69 -9.42
C GLY A 336 -6.85 -2.05 -8.05
N PHE A 337 -5.69 -2.27 -7.46
CA PHE A 337 -5.39 -1.85 -6.09
C PHE A 337 -5.06 -0.34 -6.00
N VAL A 338 -4.30 0.22 -6.96
CA VAL A 338 -4.08 1.68 -7.07
C VAL A 338 -5.41 2.39 -7.30
N GLY A 339 -6.35 1.74 -8.01
CA GLY A 339 -7.71 2.24 -8.16
C GLY A 339 -8.43 2.44 -6.86
N LEU A 340 -8.42 1.44 -5.99
CA LEU A 340 -9.11 1.51 -4.72
C LEU A 340 -8.47 2.57 -3.79
N TYR A 341 -7.14 2.61 -3.70
CA TYR A 341 -6.45 3.62 -2.90
C TYR A 341 -6.53 5.04 -3.46
N SER A 342 -6.78 5.22 -4.77
CA SER A 342 -7.03 6.55 -5.34
C SER A 342 -8.29 7.24 -4.77
N LEU A 343 -9.18 6.48 -4.12
CA LEU A 343 -10.34 7.05 -3.42
C LEU A 343 -9.92 7.88 -2.18
N VAL A 344 -8.75 7.58 -1.61
CA VAL A 344 -8.14 8.35 -0.51
C VAL A 344 -7.48 9.62 -1.04
N SER A 345 -6.90 9.58 -2.23
CA SER A 345 -6.08 10.67 -2.77
C SER A 345 -6.84 11.99 -3.00
N PRO A 346 -6.16 13.14 -2.85
CA PRO A 346 -6.73 14.47 -3.06
C PRO A 346 -6.78 14.87 -4.54
N LEU A 347 -5.96 14.29 -5.41
CA LEU A 347 -5.94 14.65 -6.83
C LEU A 347 -7.10 13.97 -7.59
N GLU A 348 -7.90 14.75 -8.33
CA GLU A 348 -8.99 14.22 -9.15
C GLU A 348 -9.12 14.93 -10.50
N LEU A 349 -9.77 14.26 -11.45
CA LEU A 349 -10.21 14.87 -12.70
C LEU A 349 -11.74 14.82 -12.76
N ARG A 350 -12.37 15.98 -12.92
CA ARG A 350 -13.84 16.12 -12.95
C ARG A 350 -14.27 17.13 -13.99
N VAL A 351 -15.53 17.09 -14.37
CA VAL A 351 -16.16 18.13 -15.18
C VAL A 351 -16.43 19.36 -14.31
N LYS A 352 -16.29 20.58 -14.87
CA LYS A 352 -16.52 21.82 -14.11
C LYS A 352 -18.01 22.05 -13.91
N ASP A 353 -18.78 21.94 -14.99
CA ASP A 353 -20.23 22.13 -15.02
C ASP A 353 -20.94 20.95 -15.69
N ALA A 354 -21.86 20.32 -14.95
CA ALA A 354 -22.67 19.22 -15.46
C ALA A 354 -23.64 19.67 -16.56
N GLU A 355 -24.11 20.91 -16.55
CA GLU A 355 -25.07 21.45 -17.52
C GLU A 355 -24.44 21.63 -18.90
N VAL A 356 -23.26 22.24 -18.96
CA VAL A 356 -22.46 22.32 -20.19
C VAL A 356 -22.22 20.93 -20.77
N CYS A 357 -21.97 19.93 -19.90
CA CYS A 357 -21.90 18.56 -20.34
C CYS A 357 -23.24 18.06 -20.87
N ARG A 358 -24.38 18.26 -20.20
CA ARG A 358 -25.70 17.80 -20.66
C ARG A 358 -26.02 18.29 -22.08
N ASN A 359 -25.71 19.55 -22.39
CA ASN A 359 -26.01 20.17 -23.69
C ASN A 359 -25.02 19.83 -24.81
N HIS A 360 -23.86 19.27 -24.48
CA HIS A 360 -22.85 18.86 -25.46
C HIS A 360 -23.08 17.42 -25.94
N ARG A 361 -23.49 17.19 -27.19
CA ARG A 361 -23.94 15.87 -27.69
C ARG A 361 -22.80 14.99 -28.21
N GLU A 362 -21.74 15.59 -28.77
CA GLU A 362 -20.65 14.94 -29.49
C GLU A 362 -19.72 14.16 -28.55
N LYS A 363 -19.50 14.67 -27.33
CA LYS A 363 -18.71 14.00 -26.27
C LYS A 363 -17.31 13.57 -26.75
N GLU A 364 -16.55 14.45 -27.39
CA GLU A 364 -15.20 14.12 -27.88
C GLU A 364 -14.23 13.80 -26.73
N CYS A 365 -14.56 14.17 -25.49
CA CYS A 365 -13.84 13.72 -24.30
C CYS A 365 -13.84 12.17 -24.12
N TYR A 366 -14.80 11.46 -24.74
CA TYR A 366 -14.89 10.00 -24.74
C TYR A 366 -14.64 9.37 -26.11
N LEU A 367 -15.13 9.98 -27.19
CA LEU A 367 -14.96 9.48 -28.57
C LEU A 367 -13.61 9.91 -29.20
N GLY A 368 -13.04 11.00 -28.70
CA GLY A 368 -11.90 11.69 -29.30
C GLY A 368 -12.34 12.68 -30.38
N SER A 369 -11.45 13.61 -30.73
CA SER A 369 -11.63 14.62 -31.78
C SER A 369 -10.44 14.59 -32.75
N LYS A 370 -10.33 15.58 -33.65
CA LYS A 370 -9.09 15.80 -34.44
C LYS A 370 -7.92 16.16 -33.53
N GLU A 371 -8.23 16.84 -32.43
CA GLU A 371 -7.23 17.23 -31.44
C GLU A 371 -6.63 15.98 -30.77
N GLY A 372 -7.40 14.96 -30.41
CA GLY A 372 -6.83 13.79 -29.72
C GLY A 372 -7.71 12.57 -29.56
N TYR A 373 -7.20 11.61 -28.79
CA TYR A 373 -7.84 10.31 -28.60
C TYR A 373 -9.00 10.38 -27.58
N GLY A 374 -9.96 9.48 -27.74
CA GLY A 374 -11.01 9.31 -26.73
C GLY A 374 -10.47 8.72 -25.44
N CYS A 375 -11.27 8.67 -24.39
CA CYS A 375 -10.85 8.16 -23.08
C CYS A 375 -10.31 6.70 -23.21
N PRO A 376 -9.00 6.46 -22.97
CA PRO A 376 -8.39 5.13 -23.10
C PRO A 376 -8.90 4.14 -22.04
N TRP A 377 -9.41 4.66 -20.92
CA TRP A 377 -9.93 3.89 -19.79
C TRP A 377 -11.42 3.54 -19.93
N MET A 378 -12.06 3.94 -21.04
CA MET A 378 -13.49 3.71 -21.27
C MET A 378 -14.38 4.27 -20.15
N VAL A 379 -13.92 5.35 -19.51
CA VAL A 379 -14.66 6.11 -18.50
C VAL A 379 -15.35 7.27 -19.19
N LYS A 380 -16.61 7.53 -18.82
CA LYS A 380 -17.40 8.66 -19.33
C LYS A 380 -17.18 9.88 -18.42
N PRO A 381 -16.42 10.92 -18.83
CA PRO A 381 -16.04 12.00 -17.93
C PRO A 381 -17.23 12.72 -17.26
N TRP A 382 -18.35 12.86 -17.97
CA TRP A 382 -19.57 13.51 -17.45
C TRP A 382 -20.35 12.68 -16.42
N ARG A 383 -20.02 11.39 -16.24
CA ARG A 383 -20.59 10.53 -15.17
C ARG A 383 -19.53 10.13 -14.13
N LEU A 384 -18.33 10.70 -14.22
CA LEU A 384 -17.21 10.34 -13.36
C LEU A 384 -17.39 10.96 -11.97
N GLN A 385 -17.80 10.14 -11.01
CA GLN A 385 -17.95 10.57 -9.61
C GLN A 385 -16.76 10.16 -8.74
N ARG A 386 -16.01 9.13 -9.15
CA ARG A 386 -14.92 8.53 -8.36
C ARG A 386 -13.70 8.17 -9.20
N ASN A 387 -12.52 8.21 -8.61
CA ASN A 387 -11.25 7.93 -9.30
C ASN A 387 -10.98 6.44 -9.54
N ALA A 388 -11.75 5.53 -8.94
CA ALA A 388 -11.53 4.08 -8.99
C ALA A 388 -11.22 3.52 -10.38
N HIS A 389 -11.76 4.08 -11.48
CA HIS A 389 -11.49 3.61 -12.85
C HIS A 389 -10.86 4.66 -13.77
N CYS A 390 -10.60 5.88 -13.29
CA CYS A 390 -10.02 6.94 -14.11
C CYS A 390 -8.49 6.92 -14.01
N GLY A 391 -7.78 6.51 -15.07
CA GLY A 391 -6.31 6.50 -15.07
C GLY A 391 -5.60 7.86 -15.13
N LEU A 392 -6.35 8.96 -14.99
CA LEU A 392 -5.85 10.34 -14.94
C LEU A 392 -4.99 10.78 -16.16
N CYS A 393 -5.13 10.12 -17.30
CA CYS A 393 -4.30 10.32 -18.51
C CYS A 393 -4.48 11.66 -19.25
N THR A 394 -5.32 12.55 -18.74
CA THR A 394 -5.65 13.88 -19.29
C THR A 394 -6.16 13.98 -20.73
N GLU A 395 -6.34 12.88 -21.48
CA GLU A 395 -6.88 12.94 -22.86
C GLU A 395 -8.21 13.71 -22.97
N CYS A 396 -9.12 13.55 -22.01
CA CYS A 396 -10.38 14.30 -21.99
C CYS A 396 -10.21 15.82 -21.79
N LEU A 397 -9.12 16.26 -21.15
CA LEU A 397 -8.77 17.69 -21.03
C LEU A 397 -8.25 18.23 -22.36
N LYS A 398 -7.58 17.38 -23.15
CA LYS A 398 -7.01 17.72 -24.46
C LYS A 398 -8.03 17.71 -25.61
N THR A 399 -9.15 17.03 -25.44
CA THR A 399 -10.15 16.86 -26.51
C THR A 399 -11.47 17.56 -26.25
N CYS A 400 -11.72 18.08 -25.05
CA CYS A 400 -12.99 18.75 -24.75
C CYS A 400 -13.04 20.16 -25.40
N PRO A 401 -13.91 20.41 -26.39
CA PRO A 401 -14.00 21.72 -27.04
C PRO A 401 -14.65 22.78 -26.14
N LYS A 402 -15.31 22.37 -25.06
CA LYS A 402 -16.03 23.27 -24.13
C LYS A 402 -15.18 23.71 -22.93
N ASP A 403 -13.89 23.35 -22.88
CA ASP A 403 -12.99 23.60 -21.73
C ASP A 403 -13.59 23.21 -20.36
N ASN A 404 -14.41 22.17 -20.35
CA ASN A 404 -15.26 21.81 -19.21
C ASN A 404 -14.72 20.64 -18.39
N VAL A 405 -13.43 20.35 -18.51
CA VAL A 405 -12.72 19.32 -17.74
C VAL A 405 -11.62 20.00 -16.94
N ALA A 406 -11.47 19.62 -15.67
CA ALA A 406 -10.50 20.20 -14.76
C ALA A 406 -9.79 19.12 -13.94
N VAL A 407 -8.53 19.39 -13.60
CA VAL A 407 -7.81 18.66 -12.55
C VAL A 407 -7.92 19.46 -11.27
N ASN A 408 -8.41 18.83 -10.20
CA ASN A 408 -8.71 19.48 -8.93
C ASN A 408 -7.98 18.78 -7.78
N LEU A 409 -7.69 19.56 -6.73
CA LEU A 409 -7.48 19.04 -5.38
C LEU A 409 -8.81 19.03 -4.63
N ARG A 410 -9.10 17.91 -4.01
CA ARG A 410 -10.25 17.67 -3.13
C ARG A 410 -9.77 17.20 -1.75
N PRO A 411 -10.62 17.26 -0.72
CA PRO A 411 -10.28 16.67 0.57
C PRO A 411 -10.05 15.16 0.47
N PHE A 412 -9.10 14.67 1.28
CA PHE A 412 -8.74 13.26 1.33
C PHE A 412 -9.96 12.38 1.61
N GLY A 413 -10.05 11.24 0.93
CA GLY A 413 -11.10 10.24 1.16
C GLY A 413 -12.50 10.61 0.70
N SER A 414 -12.72 11.76 0.05
CA SER A 414 -14.08 12.16 -0.38
C SER A 414 -14.77 11.12 -1.27
N ASP A 415 -14.01 10.45 -2.13
CA ASP A 415 -14.54 9.42 -3.04
C ASP A 415 -14.94 8.13 -2.33
N LEU A 416 -14.40 7.85 -1.12
CA LEU A 416 -14.80 6.68 -0.33
C LEU A 416 -16.28 6.75 0.06
N LEU A 417 -16.84 7.96 0.11
CA LEU A 417 -18.23 8.21 0.45
C LEU A 417 -19.17 8.11 -0.77
N VAL A 418 -18.68 7.92 -1.98
CA VAL A 418 -19.53 7.76 -3.16
C VAL A 418 -20.15 6.35 -3.19
N LYS A 419 -21.48 6.25 -3.12
CA LYS A 419 -22.23 4.97 -3.19
C LYS A 419 -22.14 4.30 -4.57
N ALA A 420 -22.07 5.10 -5.64
CA ALA A 420 -22.10 4.60 -7.02
C ALA A 420 -20.87 3.73 -7.34
N GLY A 421 -21.12 2.57 -7.95
CA GLY A 421 -20.07 1.64 -8.38
C GLY A 421 -19.51 0.73 -7.28
N ARG A 422 -20.02 0.82 -6.04
CA ARG A 422 -19.64 -0.13 -4.99
C ARG A 422 -20.06 -1.54 -5.35
N GLY A 423 -19.19 -2.52 -5.15
CA GLY A 423 -19.45 -3.91 -5.53
C GLY A 423 -18.61 -4.91 -4.77
N LEU A 424 -19.01 -6.18 -4.84
CA LEU A 424 -18.35 -7.26 -4.11
C LEU A 424 -16.88 -7.43 -4.51
N GLY A 425 -16.55 -7.23 -5.79
CA GLY A 425 -15.16 -7.30 -6.25
C GLY A 425 -14.26 -6.24 -5.62
N GLU A 426 -14.74 -5.00 -5.43
CA GLU A 426 -13.97 -3.95 -4.74
C GLU A 426 -13.88 -4.20 -3.23
N ALA A 427 -14.92 -4.78 -2.64
CA ALA A 427 -14.89 -5.20 -1.24
C ALA A 427 -13.83 -6.28 -0.98
N TYR A 428 -13.78 -7.31 -1.84
CA TYR A 428 -12.73 -8.33 -1.80
C TYR A 428 -11.36 -7.74 -2.10
N ASN A 429 -11.25 -6.78 -3.02
CA ASN A 429 -9.98 -6.10 -3.26
C ASN A 429 -9.49 -5.40 -1.98
N ALA A 430 -10.35 -4.65 -1.27
CA ALA A 430 -10.00 -4.01 0.01
C ALA A 430 -9.49 -5.02 1.04
N LEU A 431 -10.17 -6.17 1.17
CA LEU A 431 -9.83 -7.24 2.11
C LEU A 431 -8.53 -7.95 1.72
N ILE A 432 -8.36 -8.33 0.45
CA ILE A 432 -7.13 -8.95 -0.07
C ILE A 432 -5.95 -8.04 0.18
N MET A 433 -6.09 -6.73 -0.06
CA MET A 433 -5.00 -5.78 0.17
C MET A 433 -4.63 -5.62 1.64
N LEU A 434 -5.61 -5.61 2.54
CA LEU A 434 -5.40 -5.59 3.99
C LEU A 434 -4.67 -6.86 4.44
N THR A 435 -5.17 -8.02 4.02
CA THR A 435 -4.63 -9.34 4.36
C THR A 435 -3.23 -9.56 3.80
N CYS A 436 -2.98 -9.20 2.54
CA CYS A 436 -1.66 -9.33 1.92
C CYS A 436 -0.61 -8.50 2.67
N ALA A 437 -0.95 -7.29 3.13
CA ALA A 437 -0.02 -6.49 3.94
C ALA A 437 0.36 -7.20 5.25
N LEU A 438 -0.60 -7.89 5.89
CA LEU A 438 -0.37 -8.65 7.12
C LEU A 438 0.53 -9.86 6.86
N LEU A 439 0.17 -10.66 5.85
CA LEU A 439 0.93 -11.86 5.48
C LEU A 439 2.34 -11.50 5.03
N TYR A 440 2.52 -10.41 4.27
CA TYR A 440 3.84 -9.95 3.84
C TYR A 440 4.69 -9.50 5.01
N SER A 441 4.09 -8.80 5.97
CA SER A 441 4.79 -8.42 7.19
C SER A 441 5.26 -9.66 7.97
N ALA A 442 4.42 -10.68 8.07
CA ALA A 442 4.81 -11.93 8.72
C ALA A 442 5.94 -12.67 7.97
N ILE A 443 5.83 -12.79 6.64
CA ILE A 443 6.80 -13.53 5.81
C ILE A 443 8.14 -12.80 5.73
N PHE A 444 8.12 -11.50 5.41
CA PHE A 444 9.33 -10.75 5.05
C PHE A 444 9.95 -9.98 6.21
N LEU A 445 9.18 -9.68 7.26
CA LEU A 445 9.65 -8.91 8.40
C LEU A 445 9.69 -9.72 9.71
N GLY A 446 9.10 -10.92 9.73
CA GLY A 446 9.09 -11.82 10.88
C GLY A 446 10.29 -12.78 10.91
N PRO A 447 10.61 -13.37 12.07
CA PRO A 447 11.82 -14.15 12.28
C PRO A 447 11.68 -15.63 11.86
N TRP A 448 10.50 -16.03 11.39
CA TRP A 448 10.19 -17.44 11.11
C TRP A 448 10.85 -17.95 9.83
N GLY A 449 11.92 -18.75 9.96
CA GLY A 449 12.61 -19.40 8.84
C GLY A 449 11.73 -20.38 8.07
N TRP A 450 11.04 -21.27 8.80
CA TRP A 450 10.15 -22.28 8.21
C TRP A 450 9.08 -21.68 7.28
N LEU A 451 8.55 -20.50 7.62
CA LEU A 451 7.55 -19.81 6.81
C LEU A 451 8.16 -19.31 5.49
N LYS A 452 9.41 -18.84 5.52
CA LYS A 452 10.16 -18.40 4.33
C LYS A 452 10.53 -19.57 3.44
N ASP A 453 10.87 -20.72 4.04
CA ASP A 453 11.14 -21.95 3.30
C ASP A 453 9.90 -22.42 2.54
N TRP A 454 8.75 -22.50 3.22
CA TRP A 454 7.48 -22.85 2.56
C TRP A 454 7.07 -21.85 1.48
N ALA A 455 7.30 -20.56 1.73
CA ALA A 455 7.07 -19.50 0.75
C ALA A 455 8.04 -19.54 -0.45
N GLY A 456 9.19 -20.18 -0.28
CA GLY A 456 10.29 -20.25 -1.25
C GLY A 456 10.17 -21.40 -2.26
N VAL A 457 11.33 -21.92 -2.68
CA VAL A 457 11.48 -23.02 -3.67
C VAL A 457 12.00 -24.32 -3.07
N THR A 458 12.12 -24.41 -1.75
CA THR A 458 12.83 -25.51 -1.08
C THR A 458 12.01 -26.79 -1.01
N SER A 459 10.67 -26.71 -0.92
CA SER A 459 9.78 -27.88 -0.89
C SER A 459 8.47 -27.64 -1.64
N MET A 460 8.07 -28.59 -2.50
CA MET A 460 6.81 -28.51 -3.24
C MET A 460 5.59 -28.64 -2.33
N SER A 461 5.64 -29.54 -1.33
CA SER A 461 4.55 -29.72 -0.37
C SER A 461 4.42 -28.51 0.56
N GLY A 462 5.54 -27.98 1.04
CA GLY A 462 5.57 -26.75 1.83
C GLY A 462 5.00 -25.56 1.07
N ARG A 463 5.34 -25.43 -0.22
CA ARG A 463 4.77 -24.40 -1.10
C ARG A 463 3.28 -24.56 -1.35
N ALA A 464 2.80 -25.77 -1.62
CA ALA A 464 1.38 -26.03 -1.82
C ALA A 464 0.60 -25.65 -0.55
N LEU A 465 1.10 -26.05 0.63
CA LEU A 465 0.51 -25.68 1.91
C LEU A 465 0.51 -24.16 2.13
N TYR A 466 1.64 -23.49 1.86
CA TYR A 466 1.74 -22.03 1.91
C TYR A 466 0.69 -21.36 1.02
N ALA A 467 0.58 -21.78 -0.25
CA ALA A 467 -0.38 -21.21 -1.20
C ALA A 467 -1.83 -21.43 -0.75
N SER A 468 -2.17 -22.64 -0.30
CA SER A 468 -3.51 -22.97 0.19
C SER A 468 -3.88 -22.15 1.43
N VAL A 469 -2.98 -22.06 2.42
CA VAL A 469 -3.20 -21.25 3.63
C VAL A 469 -3.28 -19.77 3.28
N PHE A 470 -2.39 -19.26 2.42
CA PHE A 470 -2.40 -17.87 1.97
C PHE A 470 -3.73 -17.49 1.30
N LEU A 471 -4.23 -18.34 0.40
CA LEU A 471 -5.51 -18.13 -0.29
C LEU A 471 -6.70 -18.28 0.67
N ALA A 472 -6.68 -19.26 1.56
CA ALA A 472 -7.74 -19.44 2.57
C ALA A 472 -7.85 -18.22 3.50
N ILE A 473 -6.72 -17.64 3.93
CA ILE A 473 -6.74 -16.44 4.77
C ILE A 473 -7.32 -15.24 4.00
N ASN A 474 -6.91 -15.05 2.73
CA ASN A 474 -7.37 -13.94 1.89
C ASN A 474 -8.85 -14.04 1.48
N LEU A 475 -9.34 -15.24 1.18
CA LEU A 475 -10.67 -15.44 0.61
C LEU A 475 -11.73 -15.85 1.63
N LEU A 476 -11.32 -16.46 2.76
CA LEU A 476 -12.24 -17.05 3.74
C LEU A 476 -12.07 -16.42 5.13
N LEU A 477 -10.88 -16.50 5.74
CA LEU A 477 -10.70 -16.12 7.15
C LEU A 477 -10.96 -14.63 7.39
N VAL A 478 -10.21 -13.74 6.73
CA VAL A 478 -10.33 -12.29 6.96
C VAL A 478 -11.68 -11.75 6.46
N PRO A 479 -12.18 -12.12 5.26
CA PRO A 479 -13.54 -11.79 4.85
C PRO A 479 -14.61 -12.30 5.82
N GLY A 480 -14.44 -13.50 6.39
CA GLY A 480 -15.35 -14.09 7.38
C GLY A 480 -15.35 -13.31 8.70
N LEU A 481 -14.18 -12.94 9.22
CA LEU A 481 -14.05 -12.09 10.41
C LEU A 481 -14.65 -10.70 10.18
N PHE A 482 -14.44 -10.12 9.00
CA PHE A 482 -15.06 -8.84 8.64
C PHE A 482 -16.57 -8.97 8.47
N LEU A 483 -17.07 -10.07 7.89
CA LEU A 483 -18.49 -10.36 7.82
C LEU A 483 -19.11 -10.46 9.21
N LEU A 484 -18.46 -11.14 10.16
CA LEU A 484 -18.88 -11.20 11.56
C LEU A 484 -18.96 -9.80 12.18
N ALA A 485 -17.94 -8.96 11.98
CA ALA A 485 -17.95 -7.57 12.45
C ALA A 485 -19.12 -6.77 11.85
N THR A 486 -19.40 -6.94 10.55
CA THR A 486 -20.54 -6.28 9.89
C THR A 486 -21.90 -6.82 10.35
N ALA A 487 -22.00 -8.10 10.67
CA ALA A 487 -23.22 -8.72 11.22
C ALA A 487 -23.51 -8.19 12.63
N LEU A 488 -22.49 -8.08 13.48
CA LEU A 488 -22.59 -7.42 14.79
C LEU A 488 -22.95 -5.94 14.60
N SER A 489 -22.32 -5.24 13.66
CA SER A 489 -22.64 -3.84 13.34
C SER A 489 -24.13 -3.67 12.99
N LYS A 490 -24.69 -4.55 12.15
CA LYS A 490 -26.12 -4.56 11.83
C LYS A 490 -26.99 -4.77 13.07
N ARG A 491 -26.62 -5.74 13.93
CA ARG A 491 -27.35 -6.05 15.17
C ARG A 491 -27.35 -4.88 16.15
N LEU A 492 -26.20 -4.21 16.35
CA LEU A 492 -26.05 -3.09 17.28
C LEU A 492 -26.68 -1.79 16.77
N SER A 493 -26.62 -1.53 15.46
CA SER A 493 -27.25 -0.36 14.84
C SER A 493 -28.76 -0.47 14.71
N ARG A 494 -29.32 -1.69 14.69
CA ARG A 494 -30.75 -1.96 14.46
C ARG A 494 -31.29 -1.33 13.16
N VAL A 495 -30.43 -1.14 12.17
CA VAL A 495 -30.81 -0.64 10.84
C VAL A 495 -31.73 -1.66 10.15
N ARG A 496 -32.89 -1.18 9.69
CA ARG A 496 -33.87 -1.95 8.92
C ARG A 496 -33.73 -1.63 7.42
N GLY A 497 -34.23 -2.50 6.54
CA GLY A 497 -34.27 -2.26 5.09
C GLY A 497 -32.96 -2.53 4.31
N ILE A 498 -31.83 -2.78 4.97
CA ILE A 498 -30.54 -3.03 4.29
C ILE A 498 -30.08 -4.48 4.49
N SER A 499 -29.68 -5.14 3.40
CA SER A 499 -29.15 -6.50 3.44
C SER A 499 -27.74 -6.55 4.08
N LEU A 500 -27.38 -7.68 4.69
CA LEU A 500 -26.03 -7.85 5.26
C LEU A 500 -24.94 -7.70 4.19
N LYS A 501 -25.21 -8.18 2.96
CA LYS A 501 -24.32 -8.03 1.80
C LYS A 501 -24.04 -6.57 1.44
N GLN A 502 -25.07 -5.73 1.40
CA GLN A 502 -24.90 -4.29 1.12
C GLN A 502 -24.10 -3.61 2.23
N LEU A 503 -24.36 -3.96 3.49
CA LEU A 503 -23.64 -3.41 4.63
C LEU A 503 -22.16 -3.83 4.61
N PHE A 504 -21.87 -5.10 4.31
CA PHE A 504 -20.52 -5.63 4.09
C PHE A 504 -19.78 -4.88 2.98
N ILE A 505 -20.41 -4.73 1.81
CA ILE A 505 -19.83 -4.00 0.68
C ILE A 505 -19.56 -2.55 1.07
N SER A 506 -20.52 -1.86 1.69
CA SER A 506 -20.36 -0.47 2.08
C SER A 506 -19.25 -0.28 3.11
N HIS A 507 -19.20 -1.07 4.18
CA HIS A 507 -18.16 -0.94 5.20
C HIS A 507 -16.78 -1.39 4.72
N SER A 508 -16.66 -2.23 3.67
CA SER A 508 -15.34 -2.58 3.14
C SER A 508 -14.50 -1.37 2.70
N TYR A 509 -15.15 -0.25 2.33
CA TYR A 509 -14.47 1.00 1.97
C TYR A 509 -13.82 1.70 3.16
N SER A 510 -14.23 1.39 4.40
CA SER A 510 -13.52 1.88 5.58
C SER A 510 -12.21 1.13 5.82
N LEU A 511 -11.97 -0.01 5.18
CA LEU A 511 -10.68 -0.71 5.25
C LEU A 511 -9.61 -0.06 4.36
N VAL A 512 -10.02 0.79 3.42
CA VAL A 512 -9.12 1.36 2.39
C VAL A 512 -8.06 2.28 3.00
N PRO A 513 -8.37 3.24 3.90
CA PRO A 513 -7.33 4.06 4.54
C PRO A 513 -6.38 3.23 5.39
N MET A 514 -6.91 2.28 6.18
CA MET A 514 -6.10 1.38 7.00
C MET A 514 -5.16 0.55 6.12
N GLY A 515 -5.68 -0.10 5.08
CA GLY A 515 -4.87 -0.87 4.13
C GLY A 515 -3.74 -0.04 3.54
N LEU A 516 -4.01 1.20 3.11
CA LEU A 516 -2.99 2.10 2.57
C LEU A 516 -1.90 2.40 3.63
N SER A 517 -2.30 2.73 4.85
CA SER A 517 -1.37 2.95 5.97
C SER A 517 -0.52 1.73 6.29
N LEU A 518 -1.08 0.52 6.26
CA LEU A 518 -0.33 -0.72 6.48
C LEU A 518 0.77 -0.91 5.43
N TRP A 519 0.45 -0.68 4.15
CA TRP A 519 1.43 -0.77 3.07
C TRP A 519 2.51 0.31 3.14
N ILE A 520 2.17 1.53 3.58
CA ILE A 520 3.16 2.59 3.84
C ILE A 520 4.09 2.18 4.98
N ALA A 521 3.53 1.72 6.10
CA ALA A 521 4.29 1.26 7.27
C ALA A 521 5.21 0.08 6.94
N PHE A 522 4.73 -0.88 6.14
CA PHE A 522 5.55 -1.98 5.61
C PHE A 522 6.72 -1.46 4.76
N SER A 523 6.47 -0.47 3.89
CA SER A 523 7.46 0.07 2.95
C SER A 523 8.61 0.82 3.64
N PHE A 524 8.38 1.42 4.81
CA PHE A 524 9.46 2.05 5.59
C PHE A 524 10.57 1.04 5.96
N SER A 525 10.20 -0.19 6.33
CA SER A 525 11.20 -1.22 6.66
C SER A 525 12.11 -1.58 5.49
N PHE A 526 11.64 -1.44 4.24
CA PHE A 526 12.44 -1.73 3.05
C PHE A 526 13.27 -0.53 2.62
N LEU A 527 12.66 0.65 2.60
CA LEU A 527 13.31 1.86 2.13
C LEU A 527 14.53 2.22 2.99
N PHE A 528 14.35 2.23 4.32
CA PHE A 528 15.41 2.64 5.25
C PHE A 528 16.51 1.58 5.43
N VAL A 529 16.20 0.31 5.18
CA VAL A 529 17.19 -0.78 5.33
C VAL A 529 17.91 -1.07 4.02
N SER A 530 17.17 -1.20 2.91
CA SER A 530 17.70 -1.67 1.63
C SER A 530 17.83 -0.57 0.57
N GLY A 531 17.42 0.67 0.88
CA GLY A 531 17.45 1.77 -0.09
C GLY A 531 18.87 2.13 -0.55
N SER A 532 19.90 1.93 0.28
CA SER A 532 21.30 2.22 -0.07
C SER A 532 21.84 1.34 -1.20
N TYR A 533 21.29 0.13 -1.42
CA TYR A 533 21.62 -0.69 -2.57
C TYR A 533 21.34 0.01 -3.91
N ALA A 534 20.42 0.98 -3.94
CA ALA A 534 20.13 1.72 -5.17
C ALA A 534 21.36 2.49 -5.69
N LEU A 535 22.25 2.95 -4.81
CA LEU A 535 23.45 3.71 -5.18
C LEU A 535 24.51 2.82 -5.87
N SER A 536 24.72 1.59 -5.41
CA SER A 536 25.65 0.68 -6.08
C SER A 536 25.03 0.11 -7.37
N VAL A 537 23.75 -0.22 -7.34
CA VAL A 537 23.05 -0.86 -8.47
C VAL A 537 22.79 0.09 -9.64
N ILE A 538 22.67 1.41 -9.42
CA ILE A 538 22.54 2.34 -10.55
C ILE A 538 23.84 2.47 -11.35
N SER A 539 25.00 2.26 -10.71
CA SER A 539 26.32 2.27 -11.37
C SER A 539 26.65 0.94 -12.06
N ASP A 540 26.15 -0.19 -11.56
CA ASP A 540 26.35 -1.52 -12.14
C ASP A 540 25.01 -2.30 -12.27
N PRO A 541 24.08 -1.86 -13.14
CA PRO A 541 22.72 -2.40 -13.17
C PRO A 541 22.63 -3.90 -13.51
N PHE A 542 23.58 -4.39 -14.32
CA PHE A 542 23.70 -5.81 -14.67
C PHE A 542 24.60 -6.58 -13.70
N GLY A 543 25.43 -5.92 -12.89
CA GLY A 543 26.45 -6.57 -12.06
C GLY A 543 27.65 -7.09 -12.88
N TRP A 544 27.93 -6.49 -14.03
CA TRP A 544 28.97 -6.96 -14.97
C TRP A 544 30.34 -6.40 -14.70
N GLY A 545 30.47 -5.35 -13.88
CA GLY A 545 31.73 -4.62 -13.84
C GLY A 545 31.61 -3.11 -13.84
N TRP A 546 30.45 -2.58 -14.23
CA TRP A 546 30.35 -1.18 -14.61
C TRP A 546 30.41 -0.24 -13.43
N ASP A 547 30.84 0.98 -13.69
CA ASP A 547 30.82 2.05 -12.70
C ASP A 547 30.36 3.36 -13.33
N LEU A 548 29.10 3.37 -13.80
CA LEU A 548 28.56 4.48 -14.60
C LEU A 548 28.55 5.83 -13.88
N PHE A 549 28.47 5.82 -12.53
CA PHE A 549 28.40 7.03 -11.71
C PHE A 549 29.45 7.08 -10.59
N GLY A 550 30.44 6.18 -10.57
CA GLY A 550 31.47 6.15 -9.52
C GLY A 550 30.99 5.63 -8.16
N THR A 551 29.83 4.96 -8.12
CA THR A 551 29.17 4.52 -6.87
C THR A 551 29.07 3.00 -6.74
N ARG A 552 29.70 2.23 -7.63
CA ARG A 552 29.63 0.75 -7.61
C ARG A 552 30.00 0.13 -6.26
N SER A 553 31.04 0.66 -5.62
CA SER A 553 31.59 0.16 -4.35
C SER A 553 30.85 0.71 -3.11
N PHE A 554 29.76 1.47 -3.30
CA PHE A 554 29.00 2.02 -2.19
C PHE A 554 28.47 0.88 -1.29
N PRO A 555 28.86 0.83 0.00
CA PRO A 555 28.51 -0.27 0.87
C PRO A 555 27.02 -0.26 1.23
N TRP A 556 26.47 -1.42 1.58
CA TRP A 556 25.15 -1.47 2.20
C TRP A 556 25.19 -0.77 3.56
N THR A 557 24.46 0.33 3.67
CA THR A 557 24.32 1.12 4.90
C THR A 557 22.84 1.37 5.17
N PRO A 558 22.25 0.75 6.21
CA PRO A 558 20.93 1.12 6.68
C PRO A 558 20.93 2.59 7.16
N VAL A 559 19.89 3.34 6.82
CA VAL A 559 19.78 4.78 7.12
C VAL A 559 18.56 5.01 7.99
N LEU A 560 18.68 5.79 9.07
CA LEU A 560 17.57 6.22 9.93
C LEU A 560 16.64 5.07 10.41
N ILE A 561 17.20 3.87 10.61
CA ILE A 561 16.44 2.68 11.04
C ILE A 561 15.75 2.86 12.38
N GLU A 562 16.30 3.69 13.26
CA GLU A 562 15.72 4.02 14.57
C GLU A 562 14.39 4.78 14.45
N LEU A 563 14.16 5.49 13.34
CA LEU A 563 12.90 6.19 13.08
C LEU A 563 11.79 5.27 12.60
N VAL A 564 12.12 4.08 12.06
CA VAL A 564 11.15 3.18 11.41
C VAL A 564 10.00 2.80 12.34
N PRO A 565 10.21 2.36 13.60
CA PRO A 565 9.10 2.02 14.49
C PRO A 565 8.17 3.20 14.74
N TYR A 566 8.70 4.41 14.92
CA TYR A 566 7.90 5.62 15.17
C TYR A 566 7.07 6.00 13.94
N LEU A 567 7.66 5.95 12.74
CA LEU A 567 6.96 6.20 11.48
C LEU A 567 5.86 5.16 11.23
N GLN A 568 6.12 3.89 11.55
CA GLN A 568 5.14 2.82 11.47
C GLN A 568 3.98 3.08 12.43
N VAL A 569 4.22 3.34 13.72
CA VAL A 569 3.17 3.64 14.70
C VAL A 569 2.34 4.85 14.26
N ALA A 570 2.99 5.98 13.93
CA ALA A 570 2.28 7.19 13.52
C ALA A 570 1.36 6.96 12.31
N THR A 571 1.86 6.24 11.31
CA THR A 571 1.10 5.92 10.08
C THR A 571 -0.07 4.99 10.35
N LEU A 572 0.13 3.98 11.21
CA LEU A 572 -0.92 3.03 11.60
C LEU A 572 -2.03 3.71 12.40
N ILE A 573 -1.69 4.55 13.37
CA ILE A 573 -2.66 5.31 14.16
C ILE A 573 -3.45 6.29 13.28
N ALA A 574 -2.78 7.00 12.37
CA ALA A 574 -3.45 7.88 11.42
C ALA A 574 -4.43 7.12 10.51
N GLY A 575 -4.02 5.95 10.01
CA GLY A 575 -4.87 5.06 9.21
C GLY A 575 -6.08 4.53 9.96
N LEU A 576 -5.89 4.15 11.24
CA LEU A 576 -6.94 3.68 12.13
C LEU A 576 -8.00 4.76 12.38
N VAL A 577 -7.58 5.95 12.81
CA VAL A 577 -8.50 7.08 13.06
C VAL A 577 -9.27 7.45 11.80
N PHE A 578 -8.59 7.53 10.65
CA PHE A 578 -9.23 7.85 9.39
C PHE A 578 -10.24 6.77 8.96
N SER A 579 -9.90 5.49 9.15
CA SER A 579 -10.79 4.37 8.84
C SER A 579 -12.03 4.34 9.72
N ILE A 580 -11.91 4.61 11.02
CA ILE A 580 -13.04 4.75 11.95
C ILE A 580 -13.95 5.91 11.52
N TYR A 581 -13.35 7.05 11.14
CA TYR A 581 -14.09 8.20 10.64
C TYR A 581 -14.89 7.85 9.36
N ILE A 582 -14.26 7.19 8.39
CA ILE A 582 -14.94 6.76 7.16
C ILE A 582 -16.03 5.73 7.45
N ALA A 583 -15.79 4.75 8.32
CA ALA A 583 -16.79 3.76 8.73
C ALA A 583 -18.04 4.44 9.32
N TYR A 584 -17.84 5.45 10.16
CA TYR A 584 -18.92 6.24 10.73
C TYR A 584 -19.70 7.04 9.66
N ARG A 585 -19.00 7.74 8.76
CA ARG A 585 -19.65 8.49 7.66
C ARG A 585 -20.45 7.57 6.74
N ILE A 586 -19.94 6.37 6.48
CA ILE A 586 -20.67 5.33 5.73
C ILE A 586 -21.88 4.84 6.52
N GLY A 587 -21.77 4.66 7.84
CA GLY A 587 -22.91 4.33 8.70
C GLY A 587 -24.04 5.37 8.60
N GLN A 588 -23.69 6.66 8.64
CA GLN A 588 -24.67 7.76 8.50
C GLN A 588 -25.43 7.72 7.17
N GLN A 589 -24.80 7.28 6.08
CA GLN A 589 -25.44 7.18 4.76
C GLN A 589 -26.56 6.14 4.68
N HIS A 590 -26.59 5.20 5.62
CA HIS A 590 -27.60 4.15 5.71
C HIS A 590 -28.71 4.51 6.71
N SER A 591 -28.43 5.40 7.66
CA SER A 591 -29.45 5.93 8.57
C SER A 591 -30.21 7.13 7.98
N ALA A 592 -29.58 7.92 7.11
CA ALA A 592 -30.14 9.17 6.57
C ALA A 592 -31.08 9.04 5.35
N ASP A 593 -31.44 7.82 4.91
CA ASP A 593 -32.48 7.63 3.89
C ASP A 593 -33.91 7.78 4.48
N GLU A 594 -34.05 7.88 5.81
CA GLU A 594 -35.27 8.37 6.48
C GLU A 594 -35.15 9.88 6.74
N SER A 595 -36.17 10.64 6.38
CA SER A 595 -36.15 12.08 6.08
C SER A 595 -35.85 13.06 7.22
N GLN A 596 -35.40 12.64 8.41
CA GLN A 596 -35.01 13.52 9.52
C GLN A 596 -34.02 12.81 10.45
N ALA A 597 -32.71 13.07 10.32
CA ALA A 597 -31.70 12.49 11.20
C ALA A 597 -31.85 13.00 12.65
N THR A 598 -32.55 12.24 13.49
CA THR A 598 -32.73 12.54 14.91
C THR A 598 -31.49 12.18 15.72
N CYS A 599 -31.32 12.77 16.92
CA CYS A 599 -30.26 12.38 17.86
C CYS A 599 -30.23 10.86 18.17
N GLY A 600 -31.39 10.17 18.04
CA GLY A 600 -31.52 8.72 18.22
C GLY A 600 -30.86 7.89 17.11
N GLU A 601 -30.97 8.30 15.85
CA GLU A 601 -30.36 7.62 14.70
C GLU A 601 -28.83 7.71 14.70
N HIS A 602 -28.31 8.83 15.18
CA HIS A 602 -26.87 8.99 15.30
C HIS A 602 -26.28 8.08 16.38
N ARG A 603 -26.96 7.94 17.53
CA ARG A 603 -26.56 6.96 18.57
C ARG A 603 -26.58 5.53 18.02
N ARG A 604 -27.57 5.17 17.21
CA ARG A 604 -27.61 3.88 16.51
C ARG A 604 -26.43 3.70 15.56
N THR A 605 -26.08 4.75 14.82
CA THR A 605 -24.90 4.76 13.92
C THR A 605 -23.61 4.51 14.70
N VAL A 606 -23.39 5.20 15.81
CA VAL A 606 -22.17 5.02 16.62
C VAL A 606 -22.15 3.65 17.31
N ARG A 607 -23.30 3.10 17.74
CA ARG A 607 -23.37 1.70 18.22
C ARG A 607 -22.98 0.70 17.13
N GLY A 608 -23.44 0.91 15.90
CA GLY A 608 -23.04 0.12 14.74
C GLY A 608 -21.57 0.25 14.38
N LEU A 609 -20.91 1.35 14.74
CA LEU A 609 -19.49 1.58 14.48
C LEU A 609 -18.59 0.70 15.35
N ILE A 610 -19.00 0.38 16.58
CA ILE A 610 -18.14 -0.30 17.58
C ILE A 610 -17.52 -1.60 17.05
N PRO A 611 -18.27 -2.54 16.43
CA PRO A 611 -17.68 -3.79 15.92
C PRO A 611 -16.67 -3.56 14.78
N ILE A 612 -16.90 -2.55 13.92
CA ILE A 612 -15.99 -2.21 12.83
C ILE A 612 -14.72 -1.54 13.37
N ALA A 613 -14.86 -0.64 14.36
CA ALA A 613 -13.73 -0.02 15.04
C ALA A 613 -12.88 -1.05 15.80
N ALA A 614 -13.52 -2.03 16.45
CA ALA A 614 -12.84 -3.13 17.12
C ALA A 614 -12.04 -3.99 16.13
N PHE A 615 -12.65 -4.37 14.98
CA PHE A 615 -11.93 -5.08 13.92
C PHE A 615 -10.69 -4.31 13.45
N LEU A 616 -10.82 -3.01 13.18
CA LEU A 616 -9.70 -2.15 12.78
C LEU A 616 -8.61 -2.03 13.86
N ALA A 617 -9.00 -1.97 15.14
CA ALA A 617 -8.06 -1.93 16.26
C ALA A 617 -7.29 -3.24 16.41
N ILE A 618 -7.97 -4.39 16.29
CA ILE A 618 -7.34 -5.73 16.33
C ILE A 618 -6.31 -5.86 15.20
N VAL A 619 -6.67 -5.43 13.98
CA VAL A 619 -5.74 -5.43 12.84
C VAL A 619 -4.54 -4.52 13.14
N THR A 620 -4.77 -3.31 13.66
CA THR A 620 -3.67 -2.41 14.06
C THR A 620 -2.74 -3.06 15.07
N ILE A 621 -3.27 -3.65 16.14
CA ILE A 621 -2.48 -4.30 17.20
C ILE A 621 -1.69 -5.49 16.66
N ALA A 622 -2.26 -6.28 15.75
CA ALA A 622 -1.54 -7.37 15.10
C ALA A 622 -0.29 -6.89 14.35
N PHE A 623 -0.37 -5.75 13.65
CA PHE A 623 0.79 -5.13 13.01
C PHE A 623 1.78 -4.54 14.01
N LEU A 624 1.30 -3.90 15.09
CA LEU A 624 2.17 -3.40 16.15
C LEU A 624 2.98 -4.52 16.81
N ARG A 625 2.39 -5.72 16.98
CA ARG A 625 3.10 -6.92 17.45
C ARG A 625 4.20 -7.32 16.46
N LEU A 626 3.86 -7.42 15.17
CA LEU A 626 4.84 -7.78 14.12
C LEU A 626 5.99 -6.77 14.01
N TYR A 627 5.75 -5.48 14.23
CA TYR A 627 6.76 -4.44 14.06
C TYR A 627 7.57 -4.17 15.34
N LEU A 628 6.91 -4.05 16.49
CA LEU A 628 7.51 -3.59 17.73
C LEU A 628 7.73 -4.67 18.79
N GLY A 629 7.19 -5.89 18.62
CA GLY A 629 7.56 -7.04 19.46
C GLY A 629 6.41 -7.58 20.24
#